data_AF-A0A2N2W9X4-F1
#
_entry.id   AF-A0A2N2W9X4-F1
#
_cell.length_a   1.000
_cell.length_b   1.000
_cell.length_c   1.000
_cell.angle_alpha   90.00
_cell.angle_beta   90.00
_cell.angle_gamma   90.00
#
_symmetry.space_group_name_H-M   'P 1'
#
loop_
_entity.id
_entity.type
_entity.pdbx_description
1 polymer ?
#
loop_
_entity_poly.entity_id
_entity_poly.type
_entity_poly.pdbx_seq_one_letter_code
_entity_poly.pdbx_strand_id
1 'polypeptide(L)'
;ISDCYKVCELYVPARFVGLKIKDISLAQHNIQLLLIRKPKGLLHPKYMSKIEFDDHLPAEIDAILQKDDLLVVFGLKKDIDKFVVI
;
A
#
# COMPACT_ATOMS: atom_id res chain seq x y z
N ILE A 1 -17.79 -15.37 12.76
CA ILE A 1 -16.55 -14.65 12.33
C ILE A 1 -16.94 -13.18 12.30
N SER A 2 -16.19 -12.29 12.96
CA SER A 2 -16.60 -10.87 13.08
C SER A 2 -16.53 -10.20 11.71
N ASP A 3 -17.70 -9.96 11.10
CA ASP A 3 -17.90 -9.56 9.68
C ASP A 3 -17.30 -8.19 9.28
N CYS A 4 -16.54 -7.54 10.15
CA CYS A 4 -16.08 -6.17 9.95
C CYS A 4 -14.60 -6.06 9.58
N TYR A 5 -13.80 -7.10 9.84
CA TYR A 5 -12.37 -7.10 9.49
C TYR A 5 -12.17 -7.59 8.06
N LYS A 6 -11.37 -6.85 7.28
CA LYS A 6 -11.01 -7.23 5.90
C LYS A 6 -9.53 -6.98 5.64
N VAL A 7 -8.98 -7.75 4.72
CA VAL A 7 -7.73 -7.44 4.02
C VAL A 7 -8.10 -6.74 2.73
N CYS A 8 -7.45 -5.62 2.40
CA CYS A 8 -7.65 -4.95 1.13
C CYS A 8 -6.37 -4.34 0.58
N GLU A 9 -6.33 -4.22 -0.74
CA GLU A 9 -5.26 -3.57 -1.48
C GLU A 9 -5.71 -2.15 -1.85
N LEU A 10 -4.84 -1.18 -1.60
CA LEU A 10 -5.12 0.24 -1.77
C LEU A 10 -3.96 0.89 -2.51
N TYR A 11 -4.25 1.67 -3.54
CA TYR A 11 -3.24 2.58 -4.07
C TYR A 11 -2.83 3.58 -3.00
N VAL A 12 -1.53 3.90 -2.95
CA VAL A 12 -1.03 4.96 -2.07
C VAL A 12 -1.80 6.25 -2.34
N PRO A 13 -2.53 6.79 -1.34
CA PRO A 13 -3.14 8.11 -1.45
C PRO A 13 -2.10 9.18 -1.77
N ALA A 14 -2.45 10.14 -2.63
CA ALA A 14 -1.52 11.18 -3.11
C ALA A 14 -0.81 11.94 -1.97
N ARG A 15 -1.46 12.10 -0.81
CA ARG A 15 -0.91 12.77 0.37
C ARG A 15 0.24 12.02 1.06
N PHE A 16 0.35 10.71 0.83
CA PHE A 16 1.40 9.88 1.41
C PHE A 16 2.54 9.62 0.42
N VAL A 17 2.41 10.03 -0.84
CA VAL A 17 3.49 9.95 -1.82
C VAL A 17 4.64 10.84 -1.37
N GLY A 18 5.86 10.31 -1.36
CA GLY A 18 7.04 11.02 -0.87
C GLY A 18 7.31 10.87 0.63
N LEU A 19 6.37 10.28 1.40
CA LEU A 19 6.59 9.98 2.82
C LEU A 19 7.22 8.60 3.01
N LYS A 20 7.91 8.41 4.12
CA LYS A 20 8.34 7.07 4.54
C LYS A 20 7.17 6.30 5.14
N ILE A 21 7.22 4.99 5.05
CA ILE A 21 6.18 4.11 5.61
C ILE A 21 5.98 4.30 7.11
N LYS A 22 7.08 4.54 7.84
CA LYS A 22 7.07 4.82 9.28
C LYS A 22 6.34 6.11 9.64
N ASP A 23 6.29 7.06 8.71
CA ASP A 23 5.65 8.37 8.91
C ASP A 23 4.15 8.33 8.57
N ILE A 24 3.67 7.23 7.96
CA ILE A 24 2.25 7.03 7.74
C ILE A 24 1.61 6.60 9.07
N SER A 25 0.62 7.35 9.53
CA SER A 25 -0.16 7.06 10.74
C SER A 25 -1.09 5.83 10.61
N LEU A 26 -0.60 4.70 10.10
CA LEU A 26 -1.34 3.43 10.03
C LEU A 26 -1.74 2.94 11.43
N ALA A 27 -0.82 3.11 12.40
CA ALA A 27 -1.06 2.74 13.80
C ALA A 27 -2.18 3.55 14.47
N GLN A 28 -2.41 4.80 14.06
CA GLN A 28 -3.46 5.65 14.63
C GLN A 28 -4.87 5.19 14.25
N HIS A 29 -5.01 4.36 13.21
CA HIS A 29 -6.30 3.91 12.68
C HIS A 29 -6.62 2.44 13.01
N ASN A 30 -5.88 1.77 13.90
CA ASN A 30 -6.00 0.31 14.10
C ASN A 30 -5.89 -0.49 12.79
N ILE A 31 -5.11 0.03 11.83
CA ILE A 31 -4.84 -0.61 10.56
C ILE A 31 -3.43 -1.18 10.62
N GLN A 32 -3.30 -2.44 10.26
CA GLN A 32 -2.02 -3.11 10.10
C GLN A 32 -1.64 -3.15 8.63
N LEU A 33 -0.45 -2.65 8.29
CA LEU A 33 0.13 -2.86 6.98
C LEU A 33 0.76 -4.25 6.92
N LEU A 34 0.37 -5.05 5.94
CA LEU A 34 0.87 -6.41 5.74
C LEU A 34 2.05 -6.44 4.78
N LEU A 35 1.91 -5.80 3.61
CA LEU A 35 2.93 -5.72 2.59
C LEU A 35 2.72 -4.50 1.68
N ILE A 36 3.77 -4.14 0.96
CA ILE A 36 3.75 -3.10 -0.06
C ILE A 36 4.13 -3.74 -1.38
N ARG A 37 3.30 -3.56 -2.40
CA ARG A 37 3.63 -3.97 -3.76
C ARG A 37 4.08 -2.77 -4.56
N LYS A 38 5.30 -2.84 -5.08
CA LYS A 38 5.86 -1.78 -5.92
C LYS A 38 5.73 -2.15 -7.39
N PRO A 39 5.11 -1.31 -8.22
CA PRO A 39 5.04 -1.56 -9.65
C PRO A 39 6.45 -1.45 -10.26
N LYS A 40 6.87 -2.51 -10.94
CA LYS A 40 8.11 -2.60 -11.70
C LYS A 40 7.72 -2.69 -13.17
N GLY A 41 7.93 -1.58 -13.88
CA GLY A 41 7.75 -1.55 -15.31
C GLY A 41 8.86 -2.33 -15.99
N LEU A 42 8.55 -3.49 -16.57
CA LEU A 42 9.43 -4.17 -17.51
C LEU A 42 9.16 -3.61 -18.91
N LEU A 43 10.09 -2.78 -19.39
CA LEU A 43 10.15 -2.36 -20.79
C LEU A 43 10.59 -3.56 -21.63
N HIS A 44 9.63 -4.29 -22.19
CA HIS A 44 9.95 -5.33 -23.16
C HIS A 44 10.32 -4.65 -24.50
N PRO A 45 11.46 -4.99 -25.14
CA PRO A 45 12.03 -4.23 -26.27
C PRO A 45 11.20 -4.28 -27.58
N LYS A 46 10.01 -4.89 -27.58
CA LYS A 46 9.19 -5.18 -28.76
C LYS A 46 7.69 -4.95 -28.53
N TYR A 47 7.30 -3.86 -27.85
CA TYR A 47 5.91 -3.32 -27.87
C TYR A 47 4.89 -3.81 -26.82
N MET A 48 5.29 -4.31 -25.64
CA MET A 48 4.35 -4.50 -24.51
C MET A 48 5.01 -4.18 -23.17
N SER A 49 4.43 -3.24 -22.42
CA SER A 49 4.78 -2.98 -21.03
C SER A 49 4.06 -3.99 -20.13
N LYS A 50 4.82 -4.89 -19.51
CA LYS A 50 4.30 -5.74 -18.43
C LYS A 50 4.60 -5.05 -17.11
N ILE A 51 3.56 -4.79 -16.32
CA ILE A 51 3.72 -4.32 -14.94
C ILE A 51 3.87 -5.57 -14.10
N GLU A 52 5.05 -5.78 -13.54
CA GLU A 52 5.27 -6.76 -12.48
C GLU A 52 5.22 -6.04 -11.14
N PHE A 53 4.89 -6.75 -10.08
CA PHE A 53 4.86 -6.19 -8.72
C PHE A 53 5.91 -6.91 -7.88
N ASP A 54 6.80 -6.14 -7.25
CA ASP A 54 7.69 -6.66 -6.23
C ASP A 54 7.05 -6.44 -4.85
N ASP A 55 6.85 -7.53 -4.12
CA ASP A 55 6.24 -7.54 -2.78
C ASP A 55 7.33 -7.33 -1.71
N HIS A 56 7.13 -6.36 -0.84
CA HIS A 56 8.07 -6.04 0.24
C HIS A 56 7.36 -5.97 1.60
N LEU A 57 8.05 -6.44 2.64
CA LEU A 57 7.55 -6.42 4.02
C LEU A 57 7.79 -5.06 4.68
N PRO A 58 6.84 -4.51 5.48
CA PRO A 58 6.97 -3.17 6.07
C PRO A 58 8.22 -2.97 6.93
N ALA A 59 8.67 -4.02 7.61
CA ALA A 59 9.83 -3.99 8.50
C ALA A 59 11.16 -3.81 7.75
N GLU A 60 11.19 -4.14 6.46
CA GLU A 60 12.41 -4.12 5.65
C GLU A 60 12.63 -2.76 4.97
N ILE A 61 11.66 -1.85 5.08
CA ILE A 61 11.54 -0.72 4.17
C ILE A 61 11.59 0.61 4.94
N ASP A 62 12.76 1.25 4.88
CA ASP A 62 12.89 2.71 5.08
C ASP A 62 12.51 3.49 3.81
N ALA A 63 11.90 2.82 2.83
CA ALA A 63 11.56 3.40 1.55
C ALA A 63 10.42 4.40 1.63
N ILE A 64 10.57 5.33 0.69
CA ILE A 64 9.62 6.36 0.35
C ILE A 64 8.52 5.71 -0.49
N LEU A 65 7.26 6.00 -0.15
CA LEU A 65 6.12 5.63 -0.94
C LEU A 65 6.10 6.39 -2.26
N GLN A 66 5.85 5.69 -3.35
CA GLN A 66 5.73 6.27 -4.66
C GLN A 66 4.28 6.29 -5.13
N LYS A 67 4.02 7.14 -6.12
CA LYS A 67 2.76 7.10 -6.86
C LYS A 67 2.65 5.73 -7.54
N ASP A 68 1.46 5.14 -7.49
CA ASP A 68 1.13 3.81 -8.02
C ASP A 68 1.63 2.61 -7.19
N ASP A 69 2.33 2.83 -6.07
CA ASP A 69 2.55 1.78 -5.07
C ASP A 69 1.20 1.29 -4.51
N LEU A 70 1.13 0.00 -4.19
CA LEU A 70 -0.03 -0.63 -3.55
C LEU A 70 0.30 -1.00 -2.11
N LEU A 71 -0.56 -0.56 -1.19
CA LEU A 71 -0.55 -0.93 0.22
C LEU A 71 -1.55 -2.05 0.44
N VAL A 72 -1.10 -3.16 1.01
CA VAL A 72 -1.99 -4.24 1.46
C VAL A 72 -2.17 -4.11 2.96
N VAL A 73 -3.39 -3.81 3.37
CA VAL A 73 -3.72 -3.51 4.76
C VAL A 73 -4.77 -4.45 5.31
N PHE A 74 -4.70 -4.69 6.61
CA PHE A 74 -5.67 -5.43 7.39
C PHE A 74 -6.26 -4.54 8.49
N GLY A 75 -7.58 -4.54 8.63
CA GLY A 75 -8.26 -3.77 9.65
C GLY A 75 -9.77 -3.79 9.51
N LEU A 76 -10.45 -2.99 10.32
CA LEU A 76 -11.89 -2.80 10.21
C LEU A 76 -12.22 -1.99 8.97
N LYS A 77 -13.27 -2.39 8.24
CA LYS A 77 -13.73 -1.69 7.03
C LYS A 77 -13.90 -0.18 7.27
N LYS A 78 -14.55 0.21 8.37
CA LYS A 78 -14.78 1.62 8.73
C LYS A 78 -13.48 2.43 8.90
N ASP A 79 -12.41 1.81 9.37
CA ASP A 79 -11.16 2.49 9.67
C ASP A 79 -10.30 2.58 8.41
N ILE A 80 -10.30 1.52 7.60
CA ILE A 80 -9.75 1.50 6.24
C ILE A 80 -10.41 2.60 5.38
N ASP A 81 -11.73 2.69 5.39
CA ASP A 81 -12.45 3.66 4.56
C ASP A 81 -12.10 5.10 5.01
N LYS A 82 -11.94 5.37 6.32
CA LYS A 82 -11.41 6.65 6.82
C LYS A 82 -9.98 6.92 6.37
N PHE A 83 -9.13 5.90 6.37
CA PHE A 83 -7.74 6.02 5.94
C PHE A 83 -7.64 6.37 4.45
N VAL A 84 -8.56 5.94 3.61
CA VAL A 84 -8.57 6.30 2.17
C VAL A 84 -9.15 7.70 1.92
N VAL A 85 -10.17 8.10 2.68
CA VAL A 85 -10.96 9.33 2.42
C VAL A 85 -10.32 10.62 2.95
N ILE A 86 -9.51 10.56 4.02
CA ILE A 86 -8.72 11.71 4.53
C ILE A 86 -7.69 12.15 3.49
#